data_AF-A0A258MKR7-F1
#
_entry.id   AF-A0A258MKR7-F1
#
_cell.length_a   1.000
_cell.length_b   1.000
_cell.length_c   1.000
_cell.angle_alpha   90.00
_cell.angle_beta   90.00
_cell.angle_gamma   90.00
#
_symmetry.space_group_name_H-M   'P 1'
#
loop_
_entity.id
_entity.type
_entity.pdbx_description
1 polymer ?
#
loop_
_entity_poly.entity_id
_entity_poly.type
_entity_poly.pdbx_seq_one_letter_code
_entity_poly.pdbx_strand_id
1 'polypeptide(L)'
;MQENASGHSMEQIQRSSKFNQFLWWLSTAEKELLENAVVDRNRYAITGFTVMGTWLFATLAWTYFFSTVVDSILAAILLGIFMGGIILGI
;
A
#
# COMPACT_ATOMS: atom_id res chain seq x y z
N MET A 1 -20.65 43.84 15.70
CA MET A 1 -19.44 43.38 14.97
C MET A 1 -18.63 42.53 15.93
N GLN A 2 -18.58 41.22 15.69
CA GLN A 2 -17.47 40.33 16.05
C GLN A 2 -17.79 38.97 15.44
N GLU A 3 -17.54 38.92 14.13
CA GLU A 3 -17.21 37.70 13.40
C GLU A 3 -15.91 37.19 14.02
N ASN A 4 -15.94 36.05 14.72
CA ASN A 4 -14.71 35.39 15.16
C ASN A 4 -14.84 33.89 14.91
N ALA A 5 -14.51 33.54 13.67
CA ALA A 5 -13.77 32.36 13.29
C ALA A 5 -13.98 31.13 14.18
N SER A 6 -15.10 30.44 13.98
CA SER A 6 -15.17 28.98 14.17
C SER A 6 -14.37 28.31 13.04
N GLY A 7 -13.06 28.59 12.99
CA GLY A 7 -12.10 27.79 12.27
C GLY A 7 -11.98 26.49 13.03
N HIS A 8 -12.80 25.50 12.65
CA HIS A 8 -12.64 24.12 13.06
C HIS A 8 -11.20 23.73 12.79
N SER A 9 -10.43 23.77 13.87
CA SER A 9 -9.02 23.48 13.87
C SER A 9 -8.85 22.07 13.37
N MET A 10 -7.83 21.91 12.53
CA MET A 10 -7.36 20.70 11.88
C MET A 10 -6.97 19.60 12.89
N GLU A 11 -7.92 19.13 13.70
CA GLU A 11 -7.78 18.05 14.67
C GLU A 11 -8.33 16.72 14.12
N GLN A 12 -8.20 16.51 12.82
CA GLN A 12 -8.17 15.15 12.28
C GLN A 12 -6.69 14.82 12.01
N ILE A 13 -5.87 14.86 13.07
CA ILE A 13 -4.68 14.01 13.15
C ILE A 13 -5.22 12.57 13.22
N GLN A 14 -5.72 12.10 12.09
CA GLN A 14 -6.15 10.74 11.86
C GLN A 14 -4.92 9.87 12.10
N ARG A 15 -4.90 9.29 13.30
CA ARG A 15 -3.99 8.25 13.79
C ARG A 15 -3.49 7.43 12.60
N SER A 16 -2.27 7.69 12.13
CA SER A 16 -1.66 6.96 11.02
C SER A 16 -1.67 5.48 11.38
N SER A 17 -2.60 4.74 10.78
CA SER A 17 -2.72 3.31 10.98
C SER A 17 -1.47 2.64 10.42
N LYS A 18 -0.96 1.60 11.08
CA LYS A 18 0.24 0.85 10.64
C LYS A 18 0.16 0.43 9.17
N PHE A 19 -1.05 0.23 8.66
CA PHE A 19 -1.32 -0.06 7.25
C PHE A 19 -0.99 1.10 6.29
N ASN A 20 -1.34 2.34 6.64
CA ASN A 20 -0.95 3.51 5.85
C ASN A 20 0.56 3.70 5.84
N GLN A 21 1.21 3.43 6.97
CA GLN A 21 2.66 3.52 7.07
C GLN A 21 3.37 2.43 6.23
N PHE A 22 2.77 1.24 6.12
CA PHE A 22 3.22 0.20 5.20
C PHE A 22 3.01 0.59 3.74
N LEU A 23 1.85 1.15 3.37
CA LEU A 23 1.60 1.64 2.01
C LEU A 23 2.54 2.79 1.62
N TRP A 24 2.91 3.66 2.57
CA TRP A 24 3.94 4.69 2.36
C TRP A 24 5.33 4.09 2.20
N TRP A 25 5.67 3.04 2.96
CA TRP A 25 6.92 2.31 2.77
C TRP A 25 6.98 1.63 1.39
N LEU A 26 5.86 1.04 0.94
CA LEU A 26 5.73 0.36 -0.35
C LEU A 26 5.81 1.31 -1.55
N SER A 27 5.47 2.58 -1.37
CA SER A 27 5.65 3.63 -2.39
C SER A 27 6.96 4.41 -2.24
N THR A 28 7.87 3.94 -1.38
CA THR A 28 9.14 4.63 -1.05
C THR A 28 8.89 6.08 -0.61
N ALA A 29 7.74 6.34 0.00
CA ALA A 29 7.35 7.67 0.42
C ALA A 29 8.09 8.04 1.72
N GLU A 30 8.92 9.08 1.62
CA GLU A 30 9.71 9.61 2.72
C GLU A 30 8.80 10.35 3.71
N LYS A 31 8.75 9.89 4.96
CA LYS A 31 7.84 10.43 6.00
C LYS A 31 8.05 11.93 6.27
N GLU A 32 9.25 12.44 6.01
CA GLU A 32 9.66 13.83 6.24
C GLU A 32 9.02 14.82 5.25
N LEU A 33 8.73 14.38 4.01
CA LEU A 33 8.02 15.19 3.02
C LEU A 33 6.50 15.24 3.27
N LEU A 34 5.96 14.18 3.87
CA LEU A 34 4.52 14.02 4.17
C LEU A 34 4.04 14.79 5.40
N GLU A 35 4.95 15.35 6.20
CA GLU A 35 4.63 16.16 7.37
C GLU A 35 4.06 17.54 6.97
N ASN A 36 4.52 18.10 5.84
CA ASN A 36 4.21 19.48 5.44
C ASN A 36 3.03 19.63 4.45
N ALA A 37 2.53 18.56 3.83
CA ALA A 37 1.46 18.67 2.82
C ALA A 37 0.35 17.60 2.97
N VAL A 38 -0.85 18.05 3.36
CA VAL A 38 -2.03 17.17 3.57
C VAL A 38 -2.53 16.56 2.25
N VAL A 39 -2.41 17.27 1.13
CA VAL A 39 -2.86 16.83 -0.20
C VAL A 39 -2.00 15.68 -0.74
N ASP A 40 -0.70 15.70 -0.45
CA ASP A 40 0.21 14.68 -0.97
C ASP A 40 0.06 13.33 -0.24
N ARG A 41 -0.37 13.32 1.02
CA ARG A 41 -0.71 12.08 1.76
C ARG A 41 -1.68 11.17 1.00
N ASN A 42 -2.70 11.75 0.38
CA ASN A 42 -3.70 10.96 -0.34
C ASN A 42 -3.14 10.42 -1.67
N ARG A 43 -2.26 11.19 -2.32
CA ARG A 43 -1.57 10.75 -3.55
C ARG A 43 -0.60 9.60 -3.28
N TYR A 44 0.23 9.71 -2.25
CA TYR A 44 1.17 8.64 -1.87
C TYR A 44 0.47 7.36 -1.39
N ALA A 45 -0.72 7.48 -0.79
CA ALA A 45 -1.56 6.32 -0.48
C ALA A 45 -2.08 5.64 -1.75
N ILE A 46 -2.56 6.41 -2.74
CA ILE A 46 -3.01 5.87 -4.03
C ILE A 46 -1.85 5.14 -4.73
N THR A 47 -0.65 5.73 -4.76
CA THR A 47 0.52 5.07 -5.34
C THR A 47 0.85 3.76 -4.62
N GLY A 48 0.85 3.74 -3.29
CA GLY A 48 1.03 2.51 -2.51
C GLY A 48 -0.02 1.43 -2.84
N PHE A 49 -1.28 1.82 -3.02
CA PHE A 49 -2.35 0.91 -3.46
C PHE A 49 -2.12 0.38 -4.88
N THR A 50 -1.62 1.20 -5.81
CA THR A 50 -1.33 0.74 -7.17
C THR A 50 -0.19 -0.28 -7.21
N VAL A 51 0.86 -0.10 -6.40
CA VAL A 51 1.97 -1.07 -6.31
C VAL A 51 1.51 -2.37 -5.63
N MET A 52 0.66 -2.28 -4.60
CA MET A 52 0.02 -3.48 -4.03
C MET A 52 -0.86 -4.21 -5.05
N GLY A 53 -1.55 -3.47 -5.92
CA GLY A 53 -2.36 -4.03 -7.00
C GLY A 53 -1.53 -4.78 -8.05
N THR A 54 -0.42 -4.19 -8.50
CA THR A 54 0.50 -4.86 -9.45
C THR A 54 1.16 -6.08 -8.83
N TRP A 55 1.57 -5.99 -7.56
CA TRP A 55 2.09 -7.13 -6.80
C TRP A 55 1.08 -8.27 -6.66
N LEU A 56 -0.17 -7.95 -6.33
CA LEU A 56 -1.24 -8.94 -6.22
C LEU A 56 -1.48 -9.64 -7.57
N PHE A 57 -1.49 -8.86 -8.65
CA PHE A 57 -1.65 -9.43 -10.00
C PHE A 57 -0.49 -10.35 -10.38
N ALA A 58 0.75 -9.95 -10.08
CA ALA A 58 1.93 -10.79 -10.30
C ALA A 58 1.87 -12.09 -9.47
N THR A 59 1.45 -12.00 -8.21
CA THR A 59 1.26 -13.15 -7.31
C THR A 59 0.21 -14.11 -7.84
N LEU A 60 -0.92 -13.58 -8.35
CA LEU A 60 -1.98 -14.38 -8.96
C LEU A 60 -1.51 -15.07 -10.25
N ALA A 61 -0.77 -14.36 -11.11
CA ALA A 61 -0.22 -14.93 -12.34
C ALA A 61 0.76 -16.08 -12.05
N TRP A 62 1.65 -15.92 -11.07
CA TRP A 62 2.55 -16.99 -10.63
C TRP A 62 1.80 -18.15 -9.97
N THR A 63 0.80 -17.87 -9.14
CA THR A 63 -0.03 -18.91 -8.52
C THR A 63 -0.76 -19.73 -9.58
N TYR A 64 -1.31 -19.08 -10.62
CA TYR A 64 -1.94 -19.76 -11.74
C TYR A 64 -0.94 -20.64 -12.51
N PHE A 65 0.26 -20.13 -12.78
CA PHE A 65 1.33 -20.92 -13.40
C PHE A 65 1.69 -22.16 -12.56
N PHE A 66 1.88 -22.03 -11.25
CA PHE A 66 2.18 -23.19 -10.42
C PHE A 66 1.01 -24.16 -10.29
N SER A 67 -0.23 -23.66 -10.36
CA SER A 67 -1.43 -24.50 -10.34
C SER A 67 -1.56 -25.39 -11.58
N THR A 68 -0.87 -25.09 -12.69
CA THR A 68 -0.84 -25.97 -13.87
C THR A 68 0.35 -26.94 -13.86
N VAL A 69 1.37 -26.68 -13.04
CA VAL A 69 2.61 -27.47 -12.97
C VAL A 69 2.63 -28.41 -11.76
N VAL A 70 1.92 -28.08 -10.67
CA VAL A 70 1.93 -28.80 -9.40
C VAL A 70 0.51 -29.24 -9.03
N ASP A 71 0.30 -30.51 -8.72
CA ASP A 71 -1.00 -31.07 -8.32
C ASP A 71 -1.53 -30.54 -6.98
N SER A 72 -0.63 -30.06 -6.11
CA SER A 72 -1.00 -29.53 -4.80
C SER A 72 -1.31 -28.04 -4.86
N ILE A 73 -2.60 -27.69 -4.72
CA ILE A 73 -3.09 -26.32 -4.61
C ILE A 73 -2.40 -25.54 -3.48
N LEU A 74 -2.14 -26.18 -2.33
CA LEU A 74 -1.48 -25.52 -1.21
C LEU A 74 -0.04 -25.14 -1.56
N ALA A 75 0.68 -26.03 -2.26
CA ALA A 75 2.04 -25.75 -2.73
C ALA A 75 2.04 -24.66 -3.81
N ALA A 76 1.08 -24.69 -4.74
CA ALA A 76 0.95 -23.67 -5.78
C ALA A 76 0.73 -22.26 -5.22
N ILE A 77 -0.10 -22.12 -4.18
CA ILE A 77 -0.33 -20.84 -3.49
C ILE A 77 0.92 -20.38 -2.74
N LEU A 78 1.58 -21.26 -1.98
CA LEU A 78 2.79 -20.90 -1.25
C LEU A 78 3.93 -20.47 -2.18
N LEU A 79 4.14 -21.19 -3.28
CA LEU A 79 5.14 -20.86 -4.30
C LEU A 79 4.80 -19.57 -5.05
N GLY A 80 3.51 -19.36 -5.36
CA GLY A 80 3.03 -18.13 -6.00
C GLY A 80 3.24 -16.89 -5.14
N ILE A 81 2.92 -16.97 -3.83
CA ILE A 81 3.19 -15.90 -2.87
C ILE A 81 4.70 -15.67 -2.70
N PHE A 82 5.50 -16.74 -2.66
CA PHE A 82 6.95 -16.64 -2.57
C PHE A 82 7.54 -15.89 -3.78
N MET A 83 7.15 -16.27 -5.00
CA MET A 83 7.59 -15.60 -6.23
C MET A 83 7.07 -14.16 -6.33
N GLY A 84 5.79 -13.93 -6.03
CA GLY A 84 5.22 -12.59 -5.98
C GLY A 84 5.94 -11.69 -4.98
N GLY A 85 6.32 -12.23 -3.81
CA GLY A 85 7.11 -11.52 -2.80
C GLY A 85 8.49 -11.08 -3.29
N ILE A 86 9.16 -11.88 -4.13
CA ILE A 86 10.45 -11.48 -4.75
C ILE A 86 10.26 -10.26 -5.64
N ILE A 87 9.17 -10.19 -6.40
CA ILE A 87 8.88 -9.04 -7.29
C ILE A 87 8.67 -7.75 -6.50
N LEU A 88 8.13 -7.83 -5.29
CA LEU A 88 7.96 -6.66 -4.41
C LEU A 88 9.28 -6.21 -3.78
N GLY A 89 10.26 -7.11 -3.68
CA GLY A 89 11.57 -6.86 -3.07
C GLY A 89 12.69 -6.48 -4.04
N ILE A 90 12.43 -6.48 -5.35
CA ILE A 90 13.33 -6.01 -6.41
C ILE A 90 13.07 -4.52 -6.65
#